data_AF-A0A432KDC9-F1
#
_entry.id   AF-A0A432KDC9-F1
#
_cell.length_a   1.000
_cell.length_b   1.000
_cell.length_c   1.000
_cell.angle_alpha   90.00
_cell.angle_beta   90.00
_cell.angle_gamma   90.00
#
_symmetry.space_group_name_H-M   'P 1'
#
loop_
_entity.id
_entity.type
_entity.pdbx_description
1 polymer ?
#
loop_
_entity_poly.entity_id
_entity_poly.type
_entity_poly.pdbx_seq_one_letter_code
_entity_poly.pdbx_strand_id
1 'polypeptide(L)'
;MFENVAEHLDEAVRLAERCPEKYQIPCFQALIRVLAQSDSPSPQSGHSNDLDRSTGNHATGSVNRIGEATVSPSNGSYTSAGLDGQQTTGERGAIFLDQHQLPGAAISRVYHLDGNSYRIIVKDLKEKTNSKKQVKLALLLGVGGLLAGGQPVFSKERLIEACREYGAYDAPNFASHMKKQRDMFIAQGNEWSLTVPAQQRAAEAIKELAS
;
A
#
# COMPACT_ATOMS: atom_id res chain seq x y z
N MET A 1 -21.17 11.27 10.80
CA MET A 1 -19.79 10.71 10.73
C MET A 1 -18.74 11.59 11.41
N PHE A 2 -19.06 12.85 11.76
CA PHE A 2 -18.16 13.69 12.58
C PHE A 2 -18.87 14.38 13.74
N GLU A 3 -20.15 14.06 14.02
CA GLU A 3 -20.89 14.68 15.12
C GLU A 3 -20.14 14.56 16.45
N ASN A 4 -19.52 13.41 16.72
CA ASN A 4 -18.80 13.15 17.97
C ASN A 4 -17.47 13.92 18.07
N VAL A 5 -16.81 14.18 16.94
CA VAL A 5 -15.57 14.97 16.90
C VAL A 5 -15.87 16.45 17.13
N ALA A 6 -16.95 16.96 16.55
CA ALA A 6 -17.38 18.35 16.74
C ALA A 6 -17.77 18.63 18.20
N GLU A 7 -18.44 17.68 18.86
CA GLU A 7 -18.85 17.82 20.26
C GLU A 7 -17.68 17.85 21.25
N HIS A 8 -16.61 17.11 20.96
CA HIS A 8 -15.46 16.96 21.87
C HIS A 8 -14.22 17.76 21.45
N LEU A 9 -14.34 18.59 20.41
CA LEU A 9 -13.22 19.35 19.84
C LEU A 9 -12.65 20.35 20.87
N ASP A 10 -13.52 21.10 21.54
CA ASP A 10 -13.12 22.12 22.51
C ASP A 10 -12.37 21.50 23.71
N GLU A 11 -12.79 20.31 24.14
CA GLU A 11 -12.12 19.56 25.20
C GLU A 11 -10.74 19.04 24.73
N ALA A 12 -10.62 18.56 23.49
CA ALA A 12 -9.35 18.12 22.92
C ALA A 12 -8.34 19.28 22.79
N VAL A 13 -8.80 20.48 22.40
CA VAL A 13 -7.97 21.70 22.37
C VAL A 13 -7.49 22.04 23.78
N ARG A 14 -8.40 22.08 24.75
CA ARG A 14 -8.09 22.39 26.15
C ARG A 14 -7.06 21.41 26.75
N LEU A 15 -7.13 20.13 26.40
CA LEU A 15 -6.18 19.12 26.86
C LEU A 15 -4.81 19.27 26.19
N ALA A 16 -4.78 19.57 24.89
CA ALA A 16 -3.54 19.77 24.16
C ALA A 16 -2.78 21.01 24.66
N GLU A 17 -3.47 22.11 24.99
CA GLU A 17 -2.86 23.34 25.52
C GLU A 17 -2.19 23.14 26.90
N ARG A 18 -2.61 22.12 27.66
CA ARG A 18 -1.96 21.76 28.94
C ARG A 18 -0.63 21.04 28.75
N CYS A 19 -0.31 20.60 27.53
CA CYS A 19 0.98 20.01 27.22
C CYS A 19 2.05 21.10 26.99
N PRO A 20 3.33 20.82 27.31
CA PRO A 20 4.44 21.66 26.89
C PRO A 20 4.42 21.88 25.37
N GLU A 21 4.81 23.07 24.90
CA GLU A 21 4.69 23.51 23.49
C GLU A 21 5.19 22.47 22.47
N LYS A 22 6.32 21.82 22.76
CA LYS A 22 6.91 20.74 21.94
C LYS A 22 6.02 19.49 21.75
N TYR A 23 4.98 19.32 22.56
CA TYR A 23 4.08 18.18 22.55
C TYR A 23 2.61 18.54 22.27
N GLN A 24 2.26 19.81 22.17
CA GLN A 24 0.88 20.23 21.95
C GLN A 24 0.31 19.67 20.65
N ILE A 25 1.06 19.80 19.54
CA ILE A 25 0.64 19.30 18.23
C ILE A 25 0.56 17.76 18.21
N PRO A 26 1.57 17.00 18.67
CA PRO A 26 1.46 15.54 18.79
C PRO A 26 0.29 15.09 19.69
N CYS A 27 0.05 15.77 20.80
CA CYS A 27 -1.03 15.44 21.74
C CYS A 27 -2.40 15.68 21.11
N PHE A 28 -2.60 16.85 20.47
CA PHE A 28 -3.83 17.17 19.77
C PHE A 28 -4.14 16.16 18.66
N GLN A 29 -3.13 15.80 17.85
CA GLN A 29 -3.29 14.78 16.81
C GLN A 29 -3.69 13.42 17.36
N ALA A 30 -3.14 13.01 18.52
CA ALA A 30 -3.52 11.77 19.19
C ALA A 30 -4.97 11.81 19.69
N LEU A 31 -5.40 12.93 20.29
CA LEU A 31 -6.76 13.12 20.81
C LEU A 31 -7.81 13.06 19.69
N ILE A 32 -7.57 13.76 18.57
CA ILE A 32 -8.50 13.72 17.41
C ILE A 32 -8.60 12.32 16.82
N ARG A 33 -7.50 11.55 16.77
CA ARG A 33 -7.53 10.16 16.29
C ARG A 33 -8.37 9.26 17.19
N VAL A 34 -8.32 9.44 18.50
CA VAL A 34 -9.14 8.66 19.44
C VAL A 34 -10.62 9.01 19.28
N LEU A 35 -10.96 10.30 19.19
CA LEU A 35 -12.33 10.75 19.00
C LEU A 35 -12.95 10.25 17.68
N ALA A 36 -12.16 10.18 16.61
CA ALA A 36 -12.59 9.66 15.33
C ALA A 36 -12.79 8.13 15.30
N GLN A 37 -12.23 7.39 16.26
CA GLN A 37 -12.35 5.92 16.34
C GLN A 37 -13.54 5.46 17.19
N SER A 38 -14.11 6.33 18.02
CA SER A 38 -15.24 6.03 18.91
C SER A 38 -16.57 5.74 18.20
N ASP A 39 -16.63 5.84 16.86
CA ASP A 39 -17.82 5.55 16.03
C ASP A 39 -17.88 4.09 15.53
N SER A 40 -16.97 3.22 15.97
CA SER A 40 -16.96 1.80 15.61
C SER A 40 -17.56 0.93 16.73
N PRO A 41 -18.74 0.30 16.53
CA PRO A 41 -19.21 -0.72 17.47
C PRO A 41 -18.24 -1.91 17.44
N SER A 42 -17.56 -2.15 18.55
CA SER A 42 -16.77 -3.36 18.74
C SER A 42 -17.70 -4.58 18.75
N PRO A 43 -17.45 -5.65 17.98
CA PRO A 43 -18.15 -6.91 18.19
C PRO A 43 -17.61 -7.57 19.46
N GLN A 44 -18.37 -7.46 20.54
CA GLN A 44 -18.16 -8.25 21.74
C GLN A 44 -18.33 -9.74 21.41
N SER A 45 -17.23 -10.46 21.55
CA SER A 45 -17.18 -11.90 21.76
C SER A 45 -18.11 -12.32 22.90
N GLY A 46 -19.09 -13.18 22.59
CA GLY A 46 -19.95 -13.86 23.55
C GLY A 46 -20.34 -15.24 23.01
N HIS A 47 -19.75 -16.28 23.60
CA HIS A 47 -20.17 -17.68 23.44
C HIS A 47 -21.65 -17.86 23.80
N SER A 48 -22.38 -18.68 23.03
CA SER A 48 -23.45 -19.56 23.51
C SER A 48 -23.73 -20.62 22.44
N ASN A 49 -23.45 -21.89 22.79
CA ASN A 49 -24.06 -23.05 22.15
C ASN A 49 -25.57 -23.03 22.42
N ASP A 50 -26.39 -23.42 21.45
CA ASP A 50 -27.47 -24.38 21.72
C ASP A 50 -28.02 -25.01 20.43
N LEU A 51 -28.20 -26.33 20.52
CA LEU A 51 -28.79 -27.24 19.55
C LEU A 51 -30.28 -27.44 19.89
N ASP A 52 -31.18 -27.45 18.91
CA ASP A 52 -32.35 -28.37 18.78
C ASP A 52 -33.07 -28.08 17.44
N ARG A 53 -32.98 -28.91 16.40
CA ARG A 53 -33.75 -30.13 16.05
C ARG A 53 -35.28 -29.97 16.00
N SER A 54 -35.84 -30.05 14.78
CA SER A 54 -36.94 -30.95 14.34
C SER A 54 -37.52 -30.46 13.00
N THR A 55 -37.29 -31.15 11.86
CA THR A 55 -38.10 -32.24 11.26
C THR A 55 -39.40 -31.78 10.58
N GLY A 56 -39.50 -32.01 9.26
CA GLY A 56 -40.77 -31.95 8.52
C GLY A 56 -40.61 -31.95 6.99
N ASN A 57 -40.69 -33.13 6.37
CA ASN A 57 -40.65 -33.37 4.92
C ASN A 57 -42.03 -33.15 4.24
N HIS A 58 -42.01 -32.76 2.95
CA HIS A 58 -42.76 -33.29 1.76
C HIS A 58 -43.01 -32.15 0.74
N ALA A 59 -42.38 -32.16 -0.45
CA ALA A 59 -42.81 -32.78 -1.73
C ALA A 59 -43.96 -31.97 -2.40
N THR A 60 -44.01 -31.56 -3.68
CA THR A 60 -43.51 -32.04 -4.99
C THR A 60 -43.65 -30.89 -6.03
N GLY A 61 -42.97 -30.95 -7.18
CA GLY A 61 -43.29 -30.08 -8.34
C GLY A 61 -42.19 -29.95 -9.40
N SER A 62 -42.36 -30.64 -10.53
CA SER A 62 -41.38 -30.85 -11.61
C SER A 62 -41.48 -29.81 -12.76
N VAL A 63 -40.37 -29.59 -13.50
CA VAL A 63 -40.22 -29.69 -14.99
C VAL A 63 -39.33 -28.59 -15.64
N ASN A 64 -38.21 -29.04 -16.25
CA ASN A 64 -37.49 -28.64 -17.51
C ASN A 64 -37.22 -27.16 -17.89
N ARG A 65 -36.21 -26.74 -18.67
CA ARG A 65 -35.08 -27.33 -19.44
C ARG A 65 -34.15 -26.18 -19.92
N ILE A 66 -32.84 -26.45 -19.93
CA ILE A 66 -31.77 -26.19 -20.95
C ILE A 66 -31.76 -24.87 -21.77
N GLY A 67 -30.61 -24.19 -21.78
CA GLY A 67 -30.24 -23.20 -22.81
C GLY A 67 -28.85 -22.61 -22.62
N GLU A 68 -27.90 -23.09 -23.41
CA GLU A 68 -26.50 -22.66 -23.57
C GLU A 68 -26.41 -21.39 -24.43
N ALA A 69 -25.61 -20.38 -24.04
CA ALA A 69 -24.80 -19.50 -24.92
C ALA A 69 -24.25 -18.26 -24.18
N THR A 70 -22.93 -18.21 -24.12
CA THR A 70 -22.04 -17.08 -24.46
C THR A 70 -22.67 -15.69 -24.61
N VAL A 71 -22.37 -14.78 -23.67
CA VAL A 71 -22.28 -13.33 -23.98
C VAL A 71 -21.20 -12.68 -23.10
N SER A 72 -20.20 -12.09 -23.74
CA SER A 72 -19.26 -11.14 -23.12
C SER A 72 -19.97 -9.83 -22.75
N PRO A 73 -19.46 -9.09 -21.76
CA PRO A 73 -19.20 -7.65 -21.98
C PRO A 73 -17.75 -7.33 -21.59
N SER A 74 -16.87 -6.87 -22.47
CA SER A 74 -16.86 -5.56 -23.15
C SER A 74 -16.72 -4.37 -22.20
N ASN A 75 -15.52 -3.77 -22.26
CA ASN A 75 -15.14 -2.40 -21.92
C ASN A 75 -15.23 -1.92 -20.47
N GLY A 76 -14.05 -1.93 -19.83
CA GLY A 76 -13.72 -1.06 -18.71
C GLY A 76 -13.89 0.41 -19.12
N SER A 77 -14.94 1.01 -18.61
CA SER A 77 -15.14 2.45 -18.63
C SER A 77 -14.18 3.08 -17.62
N TYR A 78 -13.21 3.82 -18.13
CA TYR A 78 -12.43 4.78 -17.34
C TYR A 78 -13.37 5.92 -16.96
N THR A 79 -14.08 5.77 -15.84
CA THR A 79 -14.66 6.93 -15.18
C THR A 79 -13.54 7.66 -14.47
N SER A 80 -13.02 8.69 -15.14
CA SER A 80 -12.40 9.86 -14.50
C SER A 80 -13.48 10.53 -13.65
N ALA A 81 -13.77 9.96 -12.48
CA ALA A 81 -14.54 10.62 -11.44
C ALA A 81 -13.54 11.34 -10.55
N GLY A 82 -13.63 12.67 -10.52
CA GLY A 82 -12.86 13.52 -9.64
C GLY A 82 -12.99 13.03 -8.20
N LEU A 83 -11.86 12.94 -7.52
CA LEU A 83 -11.78 12.58 -6.11
C LEU A 83 -10.90 13.61 -5.42
N ASP A 84 -11.55 14.66 -4.93
CA ASP A 84 -11.25 15.18 -3.60
C ASP A 84 -11.29 14.00 -2.64
N GLY A 85 -10.12 13.46 -2.33
CA GLY A 85 -10.00 12.23 -1.60
C GLY A 85 -8.61 12.18 -1.00
N GLN A 86 -8.53 12.60 0.25
CA GLN A 86 -7.43 12.32 1.16
C GLN A 86 -7.33 10.79 1.34
N GLN A 87 -6.94 10.06 0.29
CA GLN A 87 -6.64 8.64 0.37
C GLN A 87 -5.51 8.51 1.39
N THR A 88 -5.84 7.90 2.53
CA THR A 88 -4.88 7.75 3.61
C THR A 88 -3.66 7.04 3.03
N THR A 89 -2.48 7.56 3.33
CA THR A 89 -1.20 7.20 2.70
C THR A 89 -0.92 5.68 2.72
N GLY A 90 -1.50 4.96 3.69
CA GLY A 90 -1.41 3.51 3.82
C GLY A 90 -2.39 2.69 2.96
N GLU A 91 -3.50 3.26 2.49
CA GLU A 91 -4.55 2.52 1.76
C GLU A 91 -4.05 2.02 0.40
N ARG A 92 -3.35 2.88 -0.36
CA ARG A 92 -2.81 2.51 -1.68
C ARG A 92 -1.72 1.45 -1.58
N GLY A 93 -0.91 1.52 -0.52
CA GLY A 93 0.07 0.48 -0.18
C GLY A 93 -0.62 -0.85 0.11
N ALA A 94 -1.67 -0.86 0.94
CA ALA A 94 -2.42 -2.06 1.27
C ALA A 94 -3.06 -2.71 0.03
N ILE A 95 -3.66 -1.90 -0.86
CA ILE A 95 -4.23 -2.37 -2.13
C ILE A 95 -3.16 -3.06 -2.99
N PHE A 96 -1.97 -2.46 -3.12
CA PHE A 96 -0.87 -3.07 -3.88
C PHE A 96 -0.43 -4.42 -3.29
N LEU A 97 -0.34 -4.52 -1.96
CA LEU A 97 0.03 -5.77 -1.29
C LEU A 97 -0.99 -6.88 -1.56
N ASP A 98 -2.27 -6.55 -1.46
CA ASP A 98 -3.36 -7.49 -1.74
C ASP A 98 -3.38 -7.92 -3.22
N GLN A 99 -3.34 -6.95 -4.13
CA GLN A 99 -3.36 -7.16 -5.58
C GLN A 99 -2.25 -8.13 -6.04
N HIS A 100 -1.05 -7.99 -5.46
CA HIS A 100 0.09 -8.84 -5.81
C HIS A 100 0.30 -10.01 -4.85
N GLN A 101 -0.58 -10.23 -3.87
CA GLN A 101 -0.50 -11.31 -2.88
C GLN A 101 0.85 -11.32 -2.15
N LEU A 102 1.26 -10.15 -1.66
CA LEU A 102 2.49 -9.95 -0.89
C LEU A 102 2.16 -10.01 0.61
N PRO A 103 2.45 -11.12 1.31
CA PRO A 103 2.19 -11.20 2.74
C PRO A 103 3.08 -10.21 3.50
N GLY A 104 2.58 -9.65 4.60
CA GLY A 104 3.32 -8.67 5.42
C GLY A 104 4.72 -9.19 5.85
N ALA A 105 4.85 -10.50 6.11
CA ALA A 105 6.14 -11.12 6.41
C ALA A 105 7.16 -11.02 5.27
N ALA A 106 6.74 -11.03 4.00
CA ALA A 106 7.63 -10.82 2.87
C ALA A 106 8.12 -9.35 2.81
N ILE A 107 7.22 -8.41 3.10
CA ILE A 107 7.57 -6.98 3.17
C ILE A 107 8.57 -6.72 4.29
N SER A 108 8.35 -7.27 5.48
CA SER A 108 9.27 -7.11 6.63
C SER A 108 10.65 -7.75 6.41
N ARG A 109 10.83 -8.61 5.40
CA ARG A 109 12.15 -9.13 5.00
C ARG A 109 12.88 -8.21 4.02
N VAL A 110 12.13 -7.40 3.27
CA VAL A 110 12.67 -6.52 2.22
C VAL A 110 12.81 -5.08 2.68
N TYR A 111 11.88 -4.62 3.53
CA TYR A 111 11.81 -3.26 4.03
C TYR A 111 11.77 -3.21 5.55
N HIS A 112 12.38 -2.16 6.08
CA HIS A 112 12.04 -1.61 7.38
C HIS A 112 11.15 -0.39 7.14
N LEU A 113 9.91 -0.45 7.62
CA LEU A 113 8.92 0.64 7.52
C LEU A 113 8.82 1.33 8.89
N ASP A 114 8.92 2.66 8.90
CA ASP A 114 8.77 3.49 10.09
C ASP A 114 7.93 4.73 9.76
N GLY A 115 6.62 4.65 10.04
CA GLY A 115 5.64 5.68 9.67
C GLY A 115 5.63 5.94 8.17
N ASN A 116 5.99 7.18 7.78
CA ASN A 116 6.10 7.62 6.39
C ASN A 116 7.50 7.45 5.79
N SER A 117 8.39 6.75 6.49
CA SER A 117 9.75 6.48 6.02
C SER A 117 9.97 4.99 5.82
N TYR A 118 10.92 4.65 4.94
CA TYR A 118 11.28 3.28 4.68
C TYR A 118 12.78 3.12 4.37
N ARG A 119 13.29 1.92 4.64
CA ARG A 119 14.63 1.50 4.23
C ARG A 119 14.59 0.11 3.63
N ILE A 120 15.31 -0.10 2.54
CA ILE A 120 15.53 -1.43 1.98
C ILE A 120 16.57 -2.14 2.86
N ILE A 121 16.25 -3.33 3.34
CA ILE A 121 17.09 -4.10 4.29
C ILE A 121 17.58 -5.45 3.73
N VAL A 122 17.35 -5.72 2.45
CA VAL A 122 17.84 -6.96 1.82
C VAL A 122 19.36 -7.00 1.80
N LYS A 123 19.95 -8.14 2.12
CA LYS A 123 21.40 -8.32 2.10
C LYS A 123 21.97 -8.48 0.68
N ASP A 124 21.25 -9.21 -0.17
CA ASP A 124 21.63 -9.47 -1.55
C ASP A 124 20.42 -9.21 -2.47
N LEU A 125 20.65 -8.45 -3.54
CA LEU A 125 19.65 -8.15 -4.56
C LEU A 125 19.42 -9.31 -5.54
N LYS A 126 20.20 -10.40 -5.43
CA LYS A 126 20.15 -11.54 -6.36
C LYS A 126 20.36 -11.11 -7.82
N GLU A 127 21.28 -10.16 -8.05
CA GLU A 127 21.57 -9.61 -9.38
C GLU A 127 23.07 -9.61 -9.68
N LYS A 128 23.43 -10.01 -10.90
CA LYS A 128 24.82 -10.19 -11.33
C LYS A 128 25.50 -8.90 -11.78
N THR A 129 24.76 -7.96 -12.37
CA THR A 129 25.34 -6.76 -12.99
C THR A 129 24.85 -5.49 -12.29
N ASN A 130 25.70 -4.45 -12.29
CA ASN A 130 25.35 -3.16 -11.70
C ASN A 130 24.09 -2.55 -12.33
N SER A 131 23.95 -2.64 -13.65
CA SER A 131 22.75 -2.18 -14.35
C SER A 131 21.48 -2.86 -13.84
N LYS A 132 21.49 -4.20 -13.64
CA LYS A 132 20.32 -4.91 -13.11
C LYS A 132 20.07 -4.57 -11.63
N LYS A 133 21.12 -4.44 -10.82
CA LYS A 133 21.01 -3.97 -9.43
C LYS A 133 20.38 -2.58 -9.34
N GLN A 134 20.81 -1.63 -10.18
CA GLN A 134 20.24 -0.28 -10.25
C GLN A 134 18.74 -0.31 -10.57
N VAL A 135 18.33 -1.11 -11.56
CA VAL A 135 16.92 -1.27 -11.92
C VAL A 135 16.13 -1.92 -10.79
N LYS A 136 16.64 -2.99 -10.18
CA LYS A 136 15.96 -3.65 -9.06
C LYS A 136 15.81 -2.70 -7.86
N LEU A 137 16.83 -1.91 -7.54
CA LEU A 137 16.75 -0.88 -6.50
C LEU A 137 15.71 0.20 -6.83
N ALA A 138 15.66 0.67 -8.08
CA ALA A 138 14.65 1.62 -8.52
C ALA A 138 13.21 1.08 -8.34
N LEU A 139 12.99 -0.19 -8.69
CA LEU A 139 11.72 -0.86 -8.45
C LEU A 139 11.36 -0.91 -6.97
N LEU A 140 12.32 -1.27 -6.11
CA LEU A 140 12.11 -1.34 -4.67
C LEU A 140 11.86 0.03 -4.04
N LEU A 141 12.59 1.06 -4.46
CA LEU A 141 12.34 2.43 -3.98
C LEU A 141 10.95 2.93 -4.37
N GLY A 142 10.50 2.65 -5.59
CA GLY A 142 9.14 2.94 -6.01
C GLY A 142 8.08 2.31 -5.11
N VAL A 143 8.20 1.01 -4.85
CA VAL A 143 7.26 0.33 -3.94
C VAL A 143 7.38 0.84 -2.51
N GLY A 144 8.59 1.12 -2.02
CA GLY A 144 8.76 1.75 -0.70
C GLY A 144 8.04 3.09 -0.60
N GLY A 145 8.12 3.94 -1.65
CA GLY A 145 7.35 5.18 -1.76
C GLY A 145 5.84 4.92 -1.76
N LEU A 146 5.37 3.86 -2.42
CA LEU A 146 3.96 3.49 -2.43
C LEU A 146 3.48 3.04 -1.04
N LEU A 147 4.30 2.27 -0.33
CA LEU A 147 3.96 1.74 1.00
C LEU A 147 3.97 2.82 2.09
N ALA A 148 4.90 3.77 2.03
CA ALA A 148 5.07 4.80 3.05
C ALA A 148 4.39 6.14 2.72
N GLY A 149 4.30 6.46 1.42
CA GLY A 149 3.85 7.73 0.87
C GLY A 149 2.63 7.62 -0.05
N GLY A 150 2.11 6.41 -0.31
CA GLY A 150 0.94 6.19 -1.15
C GLY A 150 1.18 6.42 -2.65
N GLN A 151 2.41 6.73 -3.06
CA GLN A 151 2.75 7.02 -4.45
C GLN A 151 3.98 6.21 -4.87
N PRO A 152 3.96 5.53 -6.03
CA PRO A 152 5.06 4.70 -6.46
C PRO A 152 6.18 5.54 -7.10
N VAL A 153 6.72 6.48 -6.33
CA VAL A 153 7.70 7.49 -6.76
C VAL A 153 8.98 7.42 -5.93
N PHE A 154 10.09 7.80 -6.53
CA PHE A 154 11.37 7.92 -5.85
C PHE A 154 12.25 9.00 -6.51
N SER A 155 13.11 9.64 -5.73
CA SER A 155 14.04 10.66 -6.24
C SER A 155 15.31 10.05 -6.82
N LYS A 156 15.96 10.80 -7.71
CA LYS A 156 17.26 10.41 -8.27
C LYS A 156 18.33 10.26 -7.18
N GLU A 157 18.38 11.17 -6.23
CA GLU A 157 19.35 11.17 -5.13
C GLU A 157 19.19 9.92 -4.30
N ARG A 158 17.95 9.54 -3.98
CA ARG A 158 17.66 8.34 -3.20
C ARG A 158 18.08 7.07 -3.92
N LEU A 159 17.89 7.00 -5.24
CA LEU A 159 18.40 5.87 -6.03
C LEU A 159 19.92 5.82 -6.05
N ILE A 160 20.60 6.97 -6.15
CA ILE A 160 22.07 7.03 -6.12
C ILE A 160 22.60 6.57 -4.76
N GLU A 161 21.99 7.01 -3.65
CA GLU A 161 22.34 6.56 -2.30
C GLU A 161 22.19 5.04 -2.16
N ALA A 162 21.03 4.50 -2.54
CA ALA A 162 20.79 3.07 -2.49
C ALA A 162 21.82 2.32 -3.37
N CYS A 163 22.10 2.82 -4.57
CA CYS A 163 23.11 2.20 -5.43
C CYS A 163 24.51 2.22 -4.80
N ARG A 164 24.87 3.23 -4.02
CA ARG A 164 26.15 3.28 -3.29
C ARG A 164 26.17 2.29 -2.12
N GLU A 165 25.09 2.22 -1.33
CA GLU A 165 24.95 1.25 -0.23
C GLU A 165 25.11 -0.20 -0.72
N TYR A 166 24.62 -0.50 -1.92
CA TYR A 166 24.68 -1.83 -2.52
C TYR A 166 25.86 -2.05 -3.48
N GLY A 167 26.81 -1.10 -3.56
CA GLY A 167 28.00 -1.21 -4.42
C GLY A 167 27.68 -1.31 -5.92
N ALA A 168 26.54 -0.77 -6.35
CA ALA A 168 26.02 -0.82 -7.72
C ALA A 168 26.08 0.54 -8.44
N TYR A 169 26.54 1.60 -7.77
CA TYR A 169 26.61 2.92 -8.38
C TYR A 169 27.76 3.02 -9.40
N ASP A 170 27.39 3.28 -10.65
CA ASP A 170 28.30 3.48 -11.78
C ASP A 170 28.04 4.86 -12.37
N ALA A 171 28.76 5.88 -11.90
CA ALA A 171 28.48 7.28 -12.25
C ALA A 171 28.52 7.55 -13.78
N PRO A 172 29.52 7.05 -14.55
CA PRO A 172 29.53 7.21 -16.00
C PRO A 172 28.31 6.61 -16.71
N ASN A 173 27.84 5.44 -16.26
CA ASN A 173 26.79 4.70 -16.98
C ASN A 173 25.38 4.84 -16.38
N PHE A 174 25.24 5.39 -15.18
CA PHE A 174 23.97 5.46 -14.45
C PHE A 174 22.85 6.11 -15.27
N ALA A 175 23.10 7.30 -15.81
CA ALA A 175 22.11 8.03 -16.61
C ALA A 175 21.69 7.22 -17.86
N SER A 176 22.65 6.57 -18.52
CA SER A 176 22.41 5.71 -19.68
C SER A 176 21.59 4.47 -19.32
N HIS A 177 21.87 3.84 -18.18
CA HIS A 177 21.10 2.70 -17.69
C HIS A 177 19.66 3.08 -17.39
N MET A 178 19.44 4.17 -16.65
CA MET A 178 18.09 4.64 -16.32
C MET A 178 17.30 5.09 -17.55
N LYS A 179 17.94 5.80 -18.50
CA LYS A 179 17.28 6.25 -19.74
C LYS A 179 16.78 5.08 -20.61
N LYS A 180 17.42 3.90 -20.54
CA LYS A 180 16.99 2.70 -21.27
C LYS A 180 15.71 2.09 -20.71
N GLN A 181 15.33 2.41 -19.48
CA GLN A 181 14.19 1.82 -18.77
C GLN A 181 12.97 2.75 -18.72
N ARG A 182 12.78 3.57 -19.77
CA ARG A 182 11.71 4.57 -19.85
C ARG A 182 10.30 4.00 -19.93
N ASP A 183 10.19 2.72 -20.30
CA ASP A 183 8.98 1.91 -20.24
C ASP A 183 8.57 1.56 -18.80
N MET A 184 9.55 1.48 -17.89
CA MET A 184 9.33 1.17 -16.48
C MET A 184 9.30 2.41 -15.58
N PHE A 185 10.09 3.44 -15.91
CA PHE A 185 10.24 4.63 -15.08
C PHE A 185 9.94 5.90 -15.88
N ILE A 186 8.88 6.60 -15.49
CA ILE A 186 8.50 7.89 -16.07
C ILE A 186 9.17 8.99 -15.25
N ALA A 187 9.95 9.86 -15.90
CA ALA A 187 10.59 10.99 -15.24
C ALA A 187 9.60 12.12 -15.00
N GLN A 188 9.58 12.63 -13.77
CA GLN A 188 8.75 13.73 -13.30
C GLN A 188 9.65 14.74 -12.56
N GLY A 189 10.24 15.68 -13.31
CA GLY A 189 11.24 16.58 -12.75
C GLY A 189 12.48 15.83 -12.24
N ASN A 190 12.71 15.84 -10.93
CA ASN A 190 13.83 15.13 -10.28
C ASN A 190 13.44 13.76 -9.71
N GLU A 191 12.19 13.34 -9.93
CA GLU A 191 11.64 12.08 -9.46
C GLU A 191 11.33 11.15 -10.62
N TRP A 192 11.18 9.87 -10.29
CA TRP A 192 10.70 8.85 -11.19
C TRP A 192 9.50 8.14 -10.59
N SER A 193 8.46 7.93 -11.40
CA SER A 193 7.30 7.13 -11.05
C SER A 193 7.32 5.78 -11.77
N LEU A 194 6.90 4.72 -11.09
CA LEU A 194 6.78 3.40 -11.70
C LEU A 194 5.52 3.31 -12.54
N THR A 195 5.67 2.78 -13.76
CA THR A 195 4.52 2.34 -14.56
C THR A 195 3.87 1.10 -13.95
N VAL A 196 2.64 0.77 -14.37
CA VAL A 196 1.95 -0.44 -13.91
C VAL A 196 2.77 -1.72 -14.17
N PRO A 197 3.39 -1.93 -15.36
CA PRO A 197 4.29 -3.06 -15.58
C PRO A 197 5.50 -3.08 -14.64
N ALA A 198 6.04 -1.91 -14.28
CA ALA A 198 7.14 -1.81 -13.33
C ALA A 198 6.69 -2.18 -11.91
N GLN A 199 5.49 -1.79 -11.49
CA GLN A 199 4.93 -2.19 -10.19
C GLN A 199 4.76 -3.71 -10.08
N GLN A 200 4.25 -4.36 -11.13
CA GLN A 200 4.19 -5.82 -11.22
C GLN A 200 5.59 -6.46 -11.10
N ARG A 201 6.56 -5.95 -11.85
CA ARG A 201 7.95 -6.43 -11.79
C ARG A 201 8.59 -6.22 -10.41
N ALA A 202 8.24 -5.12 -9.73
CA ALA A 202 8.69 -4.85 -8.37
C ALA A 202 8.10 -5.85 -7.37
N ALA A 203 6.82 -6.21 -7.51
CA ALA A 203 6.20 -7.24 -6.69
C ALA A 203 6.88 -8.61 -6.86
N GLU A 204 7.21 -8.99 -8.10
CA GLU A 204 7.97 -10.22 -8.37
C GLU A 204 9.37 -10.19 -7.74
N ALA A 205 10.06 -9.06 -7.84
CA ALA A 205 11.36 -8.88 -7.19
C ALA A 205 11.25 -9.01 -5.65
N ILE A 206 10.19 -8.47 -5.04
CA ILE A 206 9.95 -8.61 -3.60
C ILE A 206 9.72 -10.09 -3.23
N LYS A 207 8.93 -10.83 -4.02
CA LYS A 207 8.73 -12.27 -3.80
C LYS A 207 10.05 -13.04 -3.89
N GLU A 208 10.87 -12.73 -4.89
CA GLU A 208 12.19 -13.36 -5.08
C GLU A 208 13.11 -13.09 -3.88
N LEU A 209 13.16 -11.85 -3.38
CA LEU A 209 14.03 -11.44 -2.28
C LEU A 209 13.55 -11.95 -0.92
N ALA A 210 12.25 -12.13 -0.74
CA ALA A 210 11.66 -12.68 0.46
C ALA A 210 11.74 -14.22 0.52
N SER A 211 12.08 -14.88 -0.60
CA SER A 211 12.25 -16.34 -0.71
C SER A 211 13.62 -16.83 -0.26
#